data_AF-A0AAE8ZZQ9-F1
#
_entry.id   AF-A0AAE8ZZQ9-F1
#
_cell.length_a   1.000
_cell.length_b   1.000
_cell.length_c   1.000
_cell.angle_alpha   90.00
_cell.angle_beta   90.00
_cell.angle_gamma   90.00
#
_symmetry.space_group_name_H-M   'P 1'
#
loop_
_entity.id
_entity.type
_entity.pdbx_description
1 polymer ?
#
loop_
_entity_poly.entity_id
_entity_poly.type
_entity_poly.pdbx_seq_one_letter_code
_entity_poly.pdbx_strand_id
1 'polypeptide(L)'
;MPSSCGENDLVEIFNQMTNFPLTACEAFRSDVKVEKTWVFWAFSLFLVLIVSIVVSASFVDYIREREIGMSAVNEHAYCKSNLRIQFNVYFSGLRVFLSFSLWSNSELILSVREHKPDQIRSLDCLRALTILWIVFAHTYDFKFPYNNVGSTMDFLQDLSISRQLIMNSYFSIDTLFVISGVVEAYTFFWNKPKQGTILKPQTWIHFYLRRYLRAAPPLMAFIGFFTVYSKFIQGPFMASEMRPIGNFMCHPCWQPFGRLSYCAYIVHRMTMYWFFNLDGTSPHSYSAVQMFLFYTILGTLLSCVFAFFWSSIFEIPVAKIEKIFLKPISAAYRRESNPAVETVRVRRGAMS
;
A
#
# COMPACT_ATOMS: atom_id res chain seq x y z
N MET A 1 -8.62 -25.55 16.88
CA MET A 1 -9.00 -26.88 17.39
C MET A 1 -8.69 -27.94 16.33
N PRO A 2 -8.17 -29.13 16.68
CA PRO A 2 -7.99 -30.25 15.74
C PRO A 2 -9.33 -30.67 15.10
N SER A 3 -9.31 -31.14 13.85
CA SER A 3 -10.51 -31.52 13.10
C SER A 3 -11.32 -32.68 13.70
N SER A 4 -10.71 -33.42 14.64
CA SER A 4 -11.27 -34.58 15.33
C SER A 4 -12.07 -34.25 16.60
N CYS A 5 -12.02 -33.02 17.12
CA CYS A 5 -12.75 -32.63 18.32
C CYS A 5 -14.07 -31.92 17.97
N GLY A 6 -15.09 -32.09 18.83
CA GLY A 6 -16.30 -31.27 18.86
C GLY A 6 -16.08 -29.94 19.58
N GLU A 7 -16.90 -28.92 19.27
CA GLU A 7 -16.76 -27.57 19.85
C GLU A 7 -16.94 -27.57 21.38
N ASN A 8 -17.75 -28.49 21.90
CA ASN A 8 -18.01 -28.63 23.34
C ASN A 8 -16.91 -29.40 24.08
N ASP A 9 -16.24 -30.34 23.41
CA ASP A 9 -15.25 -31.24 24.03
C ASP A 9 -14.09 -30.44 24.63
N LEU A 10 -13.64 -29.39 23.92
CA LEU A 10 -12.52 -28.57 24.35
C LEU A 10 -12.88 -27.63 25.50
N VAL A 11 -14.13 -27.16 25.53
CA VAL A 11 -14.66 -26.35 26.63
C VAL A 11 -14.77 -27.18 27.90
N GLU A 12 -15.29 -28.40 27.78
CA GLU A 12 -15.45 -29.34 28.90
C GLU A 12 -14.09 -29.80 29.45
N ILE A 13 -13.16 -30.18 28.57
CA ILE A 13 -11.79 -30.56 28.95
C ILE A 13 -11.06 -29.39 29.63
N PHE A 14 -11.19 -28.16 29.10
CA PHE A 14 -10.56 -26.97 29.71
C PHE A 14 -11.10 -26.72 31.11
N ASN A 15 -12.43 -26.70 31.28
CA ASN A 15 -13.08 -26.45 32.57
C ASN A 15 -12.83 -27.57 33.60
N GLN A 16 -12.51 -28.80 33.15
CA GLN A 16 -12.12 -29.90 34.04
C GLN A 16 -10.63 -29.86 34.45
N MET A 17 -9.74 -29.31 33.62
CA MET A 17 -8.29 -29.34 33.86
C MET A 17 -7.74 -28.14 34.65
N THR A 18 -8.47 -27.02 34.73
CA THR A 18 -7.90 -25.78 35.28
C THR A 18 -8.48 -25.35 36.62
N ASN A 19 -7.63 -25.18 37.63
CA ASN A 19 -7.93 -24.46 38.89
C ASN A 19 -7.90 -22.92 38.73
N PHE A 20 -7.97 -22.40 37.50
CA PHE A 20 -7.95 -20.97 37.23
C PHE A 20 -9.35 -20.36 37.47
N PRO A 21 -9.46 -19.09 37.89
CA PRO A 21 -10.75 -18.41 38.10
C PRO A 21 -11.48 -18.06 36.78
N LEU A 22 -11.09 -18.67 35.66
CA LEU A 22 -11.59 -18.41 34.32
C LEU A 22 -12.24 -19.68 33.77
N THR A 23 -13.50 -19.57 33.37
CA THR A 23 -14.26 -20.63 32.72
C THR A 23 -14.24 -20.41 31.20
N ALA A 24 -13.90 -21.45 30.45
CA ALA A 24 -14.08 -21.43 29.01
C ALA A 24 -15.58 -21.50 28.70
N CYS A 25 -16.07 -20.60 27.85
CA CYS A 25 -17.47 -20.58 27.42
C CYS A 25 -17.65 -21.16 26.02
N GLU A 26 -16.70 -20.90 25.10
CA GLU A 26 -16.79 -21.31 23.70
C GLU A 26 -15.40 -21.68 23.16
N ALA A 27 -15.34 -22.67 22.27
CA ALA A 27 -14.14 -23.03 21.53
C ALA A 27 -14.43 -22.99 20.02
N PHE A 28 -13.66 -22.21 19.28
CA PHE A 28 -13.86 -22.04 17.85
C PHE A 28 -12.94 -22.93 17.02
N ARG A 29 -13.52 -23.51 15.97
CA ARG A 29 -12.79 -24.21 14.92
C ARG A 29 -12.08 -23.22 13.99
N SER A 30 -10.82 -23.52 13.64
CA SER A 30 -10.00 -22.68 12.73
C SER A 30 -10.33 -22.93 11.27
N ASP A 31 -10.70 -24.16 10.90
CA ASP A 31 -11.16 -24.55 9.57
C ASP A 31 -12.66 -24.31 9.41
N VAL A 32 -13.04 -23.20 8.79
CA VAL A 32 -14.45 -22.93 8.45
C VAL A 32 -14.64 -22.78 6.96
N LYS A 33 -15.60 -23.53 6.41
CA LYS A 33 -15.97 -23.43 5.00
C LYS A 33 -16.68 -22.09 4.77
N VAL A 34 -16.01 -21.16 4.09
CA VAL A 34 -16.58 -19.87 3.72
C VAL A 34 -17.23 -19.98 2.34
N GLU A 35 -18.51 -19.63 2.26
CA GLU A 35 -19.24 -19.58 0.99
C GLU A 35 -18.78 -18.41 0.12
N LYS A 36 -18.64 -18.67 -1.18
CA LYS A 36 -18.24 -17.66 -2.16
C LYS A 36 -19.46 -16.86 -2.60
N THR A 37 -19.53 -15.61 -2.17
CA THR A 37 -20.59 -14.68 -2.59
C THR A 37 -20.35 -14.16 -4.01
N TRP A 38 -21.33 -13.48 -4.61
CA TRP A 38 -21.16 -12.82 -5.91
C TRP A 38 -20.04 -11.75 -5.89
N VAL A 39 -19.84 -11.08 -4.74
CA VAL A 39 -18.79 -10.07 -4.55
C VAL A 39 -17.40 -10.69 -4.69
N PHE A 40 -17.22 -11.92 -4.18
CA PHE A 40 -15.99 -12.68 -4.37
C PHE A 40 -15.70 -12.89 -5.86
N TRP A 41 -16.66 -13.41 -6.61
CA TRP A 41 -16.48 -13.68 -8.04
C TRP A 41 -16.25 -12.40 -8.86
N ALA A 42 -16.98 -11.32 -8.57
CA ALA A 42 -16.80 -10.04 -9.24
C ALA A 42 -15.39 -9.46 -8.99
N PHE A 43 -14.92 -9.52 -7.74
CA PHE A 43 -13.59 -9.02 -7.40
C PHE A 43 -12.47 -9.92 -7.91
N SER A 44 -12.64 -11.25 -7.88
CA SER A 44 -11.70 -12.18 -8.50
C SER A 44 -11.59 -11.98 -10.01
N LEU A 45 -12.71 -11.76 -10.70
CA LEU A 45 -12.71 -11.43 -12.13
C LEU A 45 -11.95 -10.12 -12.39
N PHE A 46 -12.22 -9.08 -11.61
CA PHE A 46 -11.51 -7.80 -11.71
C PHE A 46 -9.98 -7.97 -11.56
N LEU A 47 -9.53 -8.75 -10.57
CA LEU A 47 -8.10 -9.02 -10.38
C LEU A 47 -7.50 -9.81 -11.54
N VAL A 48 -8.19 -10.85 -12.02
CA VAL A 48 -7.73 -11.66 -13.17
C VAL A 48 -7.61 -10.79 -14.41
N LEU A 49 -8.57 -9.90 -14.67
CA LEU A 49 -8.52 -8.96 -15.79
C LEU A 49 -7.33 -8.00 -15.68
N ILE A 50 -7.10 -7.40 -14.51
CA ILE A 50 -5.96 -6.51 -14.30
C ILE A 50 -4.63 -7.26 -14.46
N VAL A 51 -4.49 -8.45 -13.87
CA VAL A 51 -3.28 -9.26 -14.03
C VAL A 51 -3.06 -9.62 -15.50
N SER A 52 -4.12 -9.96 -16.24
CA SER A 52 -4.04 -10.24 -17.67
C SER A 52 -3.60 -9.03 -18.49
N ILE A 53 -4.10 -7.83 -18.17
CA ILE A 53 -3.66 -6.56 -18.79
C ILE A 53 -2.18 -6.32 -18.50
N VAL A 54 -1.75 -6.53 -17.26
CA VAL A 54 -0.37 -6.32 -16.83
C VAL A 54 0.59 -7.29 -17.53
N VAL A 55 0.25 -8.58 -17.60
CA VAL A 55 1.06 -9.59 -18.29
C VAL A 55 1.14 -9.30 -19.80
N SER A 56 0.01 -9.01 -20.44
CA SER A 56 -0.02 -8.69 -21.87
C SER A 56 0.71 -7.39 -22.19
N ALA A 57 0.55 -6.33 -21.39
CA ALA A 57 1.28 -5.08 -21.55
C ALA A 57 2.79 -5.29 -21.38
N SER A 58 3.21 -6.10 -20.41
CA SER A 58 4.62 -6.44 -20.19
C SER A 58 5.22 -7.20 -21.37
N PHE A 59 4.47 -8.16 -21.92
CA PHE A 59 4.91 -8.92 -23.08
C PHE A 59 5.07 -8.03 -24.32
N VAL A 60 4.10 -7.15 -24.59
CA VAL A 60 4.17 -6.19 -25.70
C VAL A 60 5.34 -5.22 -25.53
N ASP A 61 5.57 -4.70 -24.32
CA ASP A 61 6.68 -3.79 -24.02
C ASP A 61 8.04 -4.48 -24.21
N TYR A 62 8.18 -5.72 -23.73
CA TYR A 62 9.41 -6.52 -23.88
C TYR A 62 9.74 -6.80 -25.35
N ILE A 63 8.78 -7.28 -26.14
CA ILE A 63 8.98 -7.55 -27.58
C ILE A 63 9.32 -6.26 -28.32
N ARG A 64 8.60 -5.17 -28.01
CA ARG A 64 8.84 -3.87 -28.61
C ARG A 64 10.25 -3.36 -28.34
N GLU A 65 10.73 -3.47 -27.10
CA GLU A 65 12.08 -3.04 -26.76
C GLU A 65 13.14 -3.89 -27.46
N ARG A 66 12.94 -5.21 -27.55
CA ARG A 66 13.88 -6.13 -28.21
C ARG A 66 13.97 -5.93 -29.73
N GLU A 67 12.83 -5.81 -30.40
CA GLU A 67 12.75 -5.78 -31.87
C GLU A 67 12.94 -4.38 -32.45
N ILE A 68 12.44 -3.35 -31.75
CA ILE A 68 12.41 -1.96 -32.26
C ILE A 68 13.44 -1.07 -31.55
N GLY A 69 14.05 -1.53 -30.46
CA GLY A 69 15.02 -0.74 -29.67
C GLY A 69 14.41 0.47 -28.97
N MET A 70 13.07 0.54 -28.88
CA MET A 70 12.34 1.65 -28.26
C MET A 70 11.76 1.23 -26.91
N SER A 71 12.46 1.58 -25.84
CA SER A 71 11.90 1.54 -24.48
C SER A 71 10.76 2.57 -24.35
N ALA A 72 9.70 2.21 -23.62
CA ALA A 72 8.59 3.12 -23.28
C ALA A 72 9.06 4.42 -22.58
N VAL A 73 10.23 4.39 -21.93
CA VAL A 73 10.85 5.57 -21.31
C VAL A 73 11.41 6.54 -22.38
N ASN A 74 12.00 6.01 -23.44
CA ASN A 74 12.62 6.78 -24.53
C ASN A 74 11.59 7.35 -25.52
N GLU A 75 10.43 6.70 -25.66
CA GLU A 75 9.31 7.18 -26.46
C GLU A 75 8.81 8.56 -26.00
N HIS A 76 8.89 8.85 -24.69
CA HIS A 76 8.46 10.12 -24.13
C HIS A 76 9.34 11.31 -24.57
N ALA A 77 10.60 11.04 -24.95
CA ALA A 77 11.53 12.02 -25.53
C ALA A 77 11.33 12.15 -27.05
N TYR A 78 11.08 11.06 -27.76
CA TYR A 78 10.88 11.04 -29.21
C TYR A 78 9.58 11.73 -29.64
N CYS A 79 8.46 11.52 -28.93
CA CYS A 79 7.18 12.13 -29.30
C CYS A 79 7.07 13.64 -28.98
N LYS A 80 8.09 14.25 -28.36
CA LYS A 80 8.18 15.70 -28.15
C LYS A 80 8.49 16.46 -29.44
N SER A 81 9.00 15.78 -30.48
CA SER A 81 9.49 16.43 -31.71
C SER A 81 8.52 16.44 -32.89
N ASN A 82 7.45 15.63 -32.92
CA ASN A 82 6.58 15.54 -34.10
C ASN A 82 5.08 15.42 -33.78
N LEU A 83 4.28 16.27 -34.46
CA LEU A 83 2.86 16.52 -34.26
C LEU A 83 2.03 15.93 -35.41
N ARG A 84 0.97 15.16 -35.12
CA ARG A 84 -0.28 15.08 -35.91
C ARG A 84 -1.44 14.54 -35.07
N ILE A 85 -2.62 15.16 -35.22
CA ILE A 85 -3.73 15.13 -34.26
C ILE A 85 -4.65 13.89 -34.36
N GLN A 86 -4.74 13.22 -35.52
CA GLN A 86 -5.60 12.03 -35.70
C GLN A 86 -4.93 10.70 -35.31
N PHE A 87 -3.59 10.65 -35.33
CA PHE A 87 -2.78 9.50 -34.87
C PHE A 87 -2.79 9.37 -33.32
N ASN A 88 -3.35 10.34 -32.61
CA ASN A 88 -3.27 10.46 -31.15
C ASN A 88 -4.17 9.50 -30.37
N VAL A 89 -5.32 9.05 -30.88
CA VAL A 89 -6.24 8.24 -30.06
C VAL A 89 -5.73 6.80 -29.90
N TYR A 90 -5.36 6.15 -31.01
CA TYR A 90 -4.77 4.81 -30.98
C TYR A 90 -3.42 4.80 -30.23
N PHE A 91 -2.61 5.85 -30.44
CA PHE A 91 -1.35 6.04 -29.72
C PHE A 91 -1.55 6.33 -28.22
N SER A 92 -2.60 7.05 -27.84
CA SER A 92 -2.93 7.29 -26.44
C SER A 92 -3.44 6.03 -25.74
N GLY A 93 -4.24 5.21 -26.43
CA GLY A 93 -4.69 3.90 -25.92
C GLY A 93 -3.50 2.95 -25.68
N LEU A 94 -2.58 2.87 -26.63
CA LEU A 94 -1.35 2.07 -26.49
C LEU A 94 -0.47 2.58 -25.33
N ARG A 95 -0.34 3.90 -25.15
CA ARG A 95 0.41 4.47 -24.01
C ARG A 95 -0.24 4.16 -22.67
N VAL A 96 -1.57 4.22 -22.59
CA VAL A 96 -2.31 3.84 -21.36
C VAL A 96 -2.10 2.35 -21.08
N PHE A 97 -2.18 1.50 -22.10
CA PHE A 97 -1.93 0.06 -21.97
C PHE A 97 -0.50 -0.24 -21.50
N LEU A 98 0.52 0.36 -22.13
CA LEU A 98 1.93 0.22 -21.73
C LEU A 98 2.25 0.83 -20.35
N SER A 99 1.37 1.66 -19.80
CA SER A 99 1.54 2.15 -18.42
C SER A 99 1.45 1.03 -17.39
N PHE A 100 0.78 -0.07 -17.72
CA PHE A 100 0.65 -1.29 -16.88
C PHE A 100 1.78 -2.30 -17.08
N SER A 101 2.76 -2.04 -17.95
CA SER A 101 3.89 -2.95 -18.18
C SER A 101 4.75 -3.09 -16.92
N LEU A 102 4.86 -4.31 -16.39
CA LEU A 102 5.81 -4.63 -15.33
C LEU A 102 7.25 -4.44 -15.79
N TRP A 103 7.57 -4.69 -17.06
CA TRP A 103 8.95 -4.63 -17.54
C TRP A 103 9.57 -3.24 -17.33
N SER A 104 8.94 -2.20 -17.90
CA SER A 104 9.40 -0.82 -17.74
C SER A 104 9.10 -0.24 -16.35
N ASN A 105 8.06 -0.71 -15.65
CA ASN A 105 7.81 -0.30 -14.25
C ASN A 105 8.87 -0.85 -13.29
N SER A 106 9.36 -2.07 -13.53
CA SER A 106 10.40 -2.71 -12.71
C SER A 106 11.73 -1.98 -12.86
N GLU A 107 12.09 -1.58 -14.08
CA GLU A 107 13.27 -0.75 -14.32
C GLU A 107 13.15 0.56 -13.53
N LEU A 108 11.99 1.22 -13.55
CA LEU A 108 11.78 2.46 -12.80
C LEU A 108 11.94 2.27 -11.29
N ILE A 109 11.34 1.23 -10.70
CA ILE A 109 11.39 0.98 -9.25
C ILE A 109 12.80 0.56 -8.80
N LEU A 110 13.43 -0.35 -9.54
CA LEU A 110 14.73 -0.92 -9.18
C LEU A 110 15.90 -0.05 -9.66
N SER A 111 15.63 1.02 -10.40
CA SER A 111 16.69 1.92 -10.86
C SER A 111 17.37 2.63 -9.69
N VAL A 112 18.65 2.34 -9.51
CA VAL A 112 19.53 3.12 -8.63
C VAL A 112 20.09 4.29 -9.42
N ARG A 113 19.22 5.25 -9.77
CA ARG A 113 19.63 6.48 -10.46
C ARG A 113 20.11 7.51 -9.43
N GLU A 114 21.06 8.34 -9.84
CA GLU A 114 21.41 9.53 -9.05
C GLU A 114 20.16 10.37 -8.82
N HIS A 115 19.90 10.69 -7.55
CA HIS A 115 18.76 11.50 -7.17
C HIS A 115 18.84 12.86 -7.86
N LYS A 116 17.69 13.33 -8.33
CA LYS A 116 17.58 14.69 -8.84
C LYS A 116 17.83 15.68 -7.69
N PRO A 117 18.31 16.90 -8.00
CA PRO A 117 18.59 17.90 -6.97
C PRO A 117 17.35 18.37 -6.20
N ASP A 118 16.14 18.01 -6.64
CA ASP A 118 14.86 18.29 -5.98
C ASP A 118 14.46 17.23 -4.93
N GLN A 119 15.37 16.33 -4.53
CA GLN A 119 15.13 15.28 -3.53
C GLN A 119 16.21 15.20 -2.45
N ILE A 120 15.82 14.89 -1.21
CA ILE A 120 16.72 14.80 -0.04
C ILE A 120 17.09 13.34 0.22
N ARG A 121 18.36 12.97 -0.04
CA ARG A 121 18.87 11.58 0.01
C ARG A 121 18.71 10.88 1.36
N SER A 122 18.85 11.61 2.47
CA SER A 122 18.78 11.01 3.81
C SER A 122 17.36 10.58 4.22
N LEU A 123 16.32 11.14 3.59
CA LEU A 123 14.93 10.84 3.94
C LEU A 123 14.52 9.43 3.51
N ASP A 124 15.11 8.86 2.47
CA ASP A 124 14.77 7.51 2.03
C ASP A 124 15.31 6.44 2.98
N CYS A 125 16.50 6.66 3.54
CA CYS A 125 17.03 5.83 4.64
C CYS A 125 16.12 5.89 5.87
N LEU A 126 15.70 7.11 6.26
CA LEU A 126 14.82 7.30 7.40
C LEU A 126 13.48 6.57 7.19
N ARG A 127 12.87 6.68 6.00
CA ARG A 127 11.65 5.92 5.64
C ARG A 127 11.84 4.43 5.77
N ALA A 128 12.95 3.89 5.25
CA ALA A 128 13.23 2.46 5.32
C ALA A 128 13.35 1.96 6.76
N LEU A 129 14.09 2.70 7.61
CA LEU A 129 14.23 2.39 9.03
C LEU A 129 12.90 2.51 9.77
N THR A 130 12.08 3.52 9.46
CA THR A 130 10.76 3.66 10.07
C THR A 130 9.81 2.53 9.66
N ILE A 131 9.82 2.10 8.38
CA ILE A 131 9.03 0.94 7.94
C ILE A 131 9.47 -0.34 8.65
N LEU A 132 10.79 -0.56 8.78
CA LEU A 132 11.34 -1.70 9.52
C LEU A 132 10.91 -1.68 11.00
N TRP A 133 10.91 -0.50 11.63
CA TRP A 133 10.43 -0.33 13.00
C TRP A 133 8.94 -0.68 13.13
N ILE A 134 8.10 -0.24 12.19
CA ILE A 134 6.67 -0.61 12.18
C ILE A 134 6.51 -2.13 12.07
N VAL A 135 7.16 -2.77 11.10
CA VAL A 135 7.10 -4.24 10.94
C VAL A 135 7.56 -4.97 12.20
N PHE A 136 8.60 -4.47 12.86
CA PHE A 136 9.07 -5.05 14.12
C PHE A 136 8.02 -4.97 15.22
N ALA A 137 7.43 -3.79 15.41
CA ALA A 137 6.44 -3.57 16.46
C ALA A 137 5.22 -4.45 16.28
N HIS A 138 4.72 -4.58 15.05
CA HIS A 138 3.56 -5.41 14.79
C HIS A 138 3.88 -6.89 14.85
N THR A 139 5.04 -7.34 14.37
CA THR A 139 5.51 -8.72 14.58
C THR A 139 5.46 -9.11 16.05
N TYR A 140 5.88 -8.18 16.92
CA TYR A 140 5.86 -8.38 18.37
C TYR A 140 4.43 -8.38 18.94
N ASP A 141 3.58 -7.43 18.54
CA ASP A 141 2.16 -7.37 18.92
C ASP A 141 1.43 -8.67 18.56
N PHE A 142 1.65 -9.22 17.35
CA PHE A 142 1.03 -10.49 16.92
C PHE A 142 1.43 -11.71 17.75
N LYS A 143 2.65 -11.72 18.30
CA LYS A 143 3.19 -12.83 19.07
C LYS A 143 3.15 -12.54 20.57
N PHE A 144 2.51 -11.46 20.98
CA PHE A 144 2.43 -11.06 22.38
C PHE A 144 1.59 -12.08 23.18
N PRO A 145 2.07 -12.55 24.35
CA PRO A 145 1.40 -13.58 25.14
C PRO A 145 0.25 -13.00 25.98
N TYR A 146 -0.81 -12.51 25.33
CA TYR A 146 -1.96 -11.88 26.00
C TYR A 146 -2.67 -12.79 27.02
N ASN A 147 -2.54 -14.11 26.87
CA ASN A 147 -3.16 -15.10 27.75
C ASN A 147 -2.35 -15.43 29.02
N ASN A 148 -1.14 -14.88 29.16
CA ASN A 148 -0.30 -15.10 30.34
C ASN A 148 0.02 -13.76 31.01
N VAL A 149 -0.77 -13.45 32.04
CA VAL A 149 -0.69 -12.20 32.82
C VAL A 149 0.67 -12.02 33.48
N GLY A 150 1.30 -13.09 33.96
CA GLY A 150 2.64 -13.02 34.57
C GLY A 150 3.69 -12.56 33.56
N SER A 151 3.75 -13.22 32.40
CA SER A 151 4.68 -12.83 31.32
C SER A 151 4.41 -11.44 30.75
N THR A 152 3.15 -11.02 30.77
CA THR A 152 2.73 -9.67 30.36
C THR A 152 3.22 -8.62 31.37
N MET A 153 3.10 -8.88 32.67
CA MET A 153 3.56 -7.97 33.71
C MET A 153 5.09 -7.84 33.70
N ASP A 154 5.80 -8.97 33.56
CA ASP A 154 7.26 -8.97 33.40
C ASP A 154 7.71 -8.22 32.14
N PHE A 155 6.88 -8.26 31.08
CA PHE A 155 7.12 -7.48 29.88
C PHE A 155 7.07 -5.97 30.16
N LEU A 156 5.98 -5.52 30.80
CA LEU A 156 5.72 -4.11 31.08
C LEU A 156 6.67 -3.51 32.12
N GLN A 157 7.20 -4.31 33.04
CA GLN A 157 8.12 -3.86 34.08
C GLN A 157 9.57 -3.71 33.60
N ASP A 158 9.96 -4.35 32.50
CA ASP A 158 11.31 -4.19 31.95
C ASP A 158 11.41 -2.93 31.07
N LEU A 159 12.19 -1.96 31.54
CA LEU A 159 12.47 -0.71 30.85
C LEU A 159 13.62 -0.81 29.83
N SER A 160 14.00 -2.01 29.38
CA SER A 160 15.01 -2.16 28.33
C SER A 160 14.64 -1.40 27.04
N ILE A 161 15.66 -0.85 26.37
CA ILE A 161 15.49 0.03 25.19
C ILE A 161 14.70 -0.66 24.08
N SER A 162 14.92 -1.97 23.87
CA SER A 162 14.20 -2.75 22.86
C SER A 162 12.70 -2.82 23.14
N ARG A 163 12.29 -2.98 24.41
CA ARG A 163 10.88 -3.00 24.81
C ARG A 163 10.25 -1.63 24.75
N GLN A 164 10.99 -0.58 25.14
CA GLN A 164 10.53 0.80 24.97
C GLN A 164 10.31 1.16 23.50
N LEU A 165 11.19 0.69 22.60
CA LEU A 165 11.06 0.91 21.16
C LEU A 165 9.78 0.27 20.59
N ILE A 166 9.38 -0.90 21.11
CA ILE A 166 8.14 -1.59 20.72
C ILE A 166 6.92 -0.84 21.29
N MET A 167 6.93 -0.52 22.58
CA MET A 167 5.81 0.14 23.26
C MET A 167 5.52 1.54 22.71
N ASN A 168 6.56 2.25 22.28
CA ASN A 168 6.46 3.59 21.70
C ASN A 168 6.41 3.57 20.16
N SER A 169 6.15 2.42 19.55
CA SER A 169 6.12 2.28 18.09
C SER A 169 5.07 3.15 17.39
N TYR A 170 4.04 3.63 18.09
CA TYR A 170 3.04 4.56 17.54
C TYR A 170 3.66 5.84 16.95
N PHE A 171 4.79 6.33 17.49
CA PHE A 171 5.49 7.52 16.96
C PHE A 171 6.17 7.31 15.60
N SER A 172 6.31 6.05 15.17
CA SER A 172 6.80 5.74 13.82
C SER A 172 5.87 6.28 12.72
N ILE A 173 4.56 6.32 12.98
CA ILE A 173 3.56 6.86 12.04
C ILE A 173 3.74 8.38 11.91
N ASP A 174 3.96 9.07 13.03
CA ASP A 174 4.24 10.51 13.04
C ASP A 174 5.52 10.83 12.25
N THR A 175 6.54 9.99 12.40
CA THR A 175 7.80 10.10 11.64
C THR A 175 7.55 10.02 10.14
N LEU A 176 6.74 9.06 9.66
CA LEU A 176 6.38 8.96 8.24
C LEU A 176 5.55 10.16 7.76
N PHE A 177 4.64 10.67 8.59
CA PHE A 177 3.83 11.84 8.26
C PHE A 177 4.70 13.09 8.10
N VAL A 178 5.62 13.33 9.03
CA VAL A 178 6.58 14.44 8.98
C VAL A 178 7.45 14.35 7.74
N ILE A 179 8.05 13.18 7.46
CA ILE A 179 8.90 13.02 6.26
C ILE A 179 8.10 13.28 4.98
N SER A 180 6.85 12.80 4.91
CA SER A 180 5.98 13.04 3.76
C SER A 180 5.68 14.53 3.58
N GLY A 181 5.38 15.25 4.66
CA GLY A 181 5.16 16.70 4.63
C GLY A 181 6.41 17.49 4.22
N VAL A 182 7.59 17.11 4.75
CA VAL A 182 8.87 17.75 4.42
C VAL A 182 9.19 17.61 2.94
N VAL A 183 8.99 16.43 2.35
CA VAL A 183 9.26 16.23 0.91
C VAL A 183 8.32 17.05 0.04
N GLU A 184 7.02 17.05 0.34
CA GLU A 184 6.04 17.85 -0.43
C GLU A 184 6.35 19.35 -0.35
N ALA A 185 6.69 19.86 0.83
CA ALA A 185 7.08 21.25 1.02
C ALA A 185 8.39 21.56 0.27
N TYR A 186 9.40 20.70 0.37
CA TYR A 186 10.69 20.88 -0.29
C TYR A 186 10.52 20.96 -1.80
N THR A 187 9.81 20.00 -2.42
CA THR A 187 9.54 20.01 -3.86
C THR A 187 8.67 21.20 -4.28
N PHE A 188 7.71 21.62 -3.44
CA PHE A 188 6.89 22.80 -3.72
C PHE A 188 7.75 24.07 -3.81
N PHE A 189 8.61 24.33 -2.81
CA PHE A 189 9.47 25.51 -2.80
C PHE A 189 10.59 25.44 -3.83
N TRP A 190 11.11 24.24 -4.12
CA TRP A 190 12.11 24.03 -5.16
C TRP A 190 11.62 24.45 -6.55
N ASN A 191 10.35 24.20 -6.84
CA ASN A 191 9.73 24.57 -8.11
C ASN A 191 9.45 26.08 -8.25
N LYS A 192 9.76 26.90 -7.24
CA LYS A 192 9.61 28.37 -7.21
C LYS A 192 8.28 28.85 -7.82
N PRO A 193 7.12 28.40 -7.31
CA PRO A 193 5.83 28.81 -7.84
C PRO A 193 5.66 30.33 -7.75
N LYS A 194 5.15 30.94 -8.81
CA LYS A 194 4.84 32.38 -8.82
C LYS A 194 3.75 32.68 -7.80
N GLN A 195 3.85 33.80 -7.09
CA GLN A 195 2.87 34.24 -6.07
C GLN A 195 1.43 34.26 -6.62
N GLY A 196 1.23 34.74 -7.86
CA GLY A 196 -0.07 34.73 -8.52
C GLY A 196 -0.63 33.34 -8.84
N THR A 197 0.18 32.28 -8.82
CA THR A 197 -0.27 30.89 -8.94
C THR A 197 -0.67 30.32 -7.57
N ILE A 198 0.03 30.71 -6.50
CA ILE A 198 -0.24 30.24 -5.12
C ILE A 198 -1.55 30.84 -4.58
N LEU A 199 -1.84 32.10 -4.90
CA LEU A 199 -3.04 32.78 -4.41
C LEU A 199 -4.33 32.28 -5.09
N LYS A 200 -4.24 31.55 -6.21
CA LYS A 200 -5.41 31.04 -6.93
C LYS A 200 -5.95 29.77 -6.24
N PRO A 201 -7.23 29.75 -5.82
CA PRO A 201 -7.82 28.57 -5.16
C PRO A 201 -7.84 27.34 -6.07
N GLN A 202 -7.97 27.54 -7.40
CA GLN A 202 -7.91 26.46 -8.39
C GLN A 202 -6.60 25.67 -8.35
N THR A 203 -5.47 26.31 -8.01
CA THR A 203 -4.17 25.64 -7.89
C THR A 203 -4.19 24.61 -6.75
N TRP A 204 -4.78 24.97 -5.61
CA TRP A 204 -4.89 24.09 -4.45
C TRP A 204 -5.89 22.97 -4.68
N ILE A 205 -7.04 23.27 -5.30
CA ILE A 205 -8.01 22.24 -5.69
C ILE A 205 -7.35 21.22 -6.61
N HIS A 206 -6.63 21.67 -7.64
CA HIS A 206 -5.91 20.77 -8.55
C HIS A 206 -4.77 20.01 -7.86
N PHE A 207 -4.07 20.64 -6.91
CA PHE A 207 -3.02 19.99 -6.11
C PHE A 207 -3.59 18.82 -5.29
N TYR A 208 -4.63 19.07 -4.50
CA TYR A 208 -5.24 18.03 -3.66
C TYR A 208 -5.99 16.97 -4.47
N LEU A 209 -6.65 17.36 -5.56
CA LEU A 209 -7.33 16.41 -6.45
C LEU A 209 -6.34 15.41 -7.06
N ARG A 210 -5.18 15.88 -7.54
CA ARG A 210 -4.12 14.99 -8.04
C ARG A 210 -3.63 14.02 -6.98
N ARG A 211 -3.41 14.54 -5.76
CA ARG A 211 -2.98 13.72 -4.62
C ARG A 211 -4.01 12.62 -4.30
N TYR A 212 -5.30 12.97 -4.30
CA TYR A 212 -6.38 12.01 -4.08
C TYR A 212 -6.47 10.97 -5.19
N LEU A 213 -6.47 11.41 -6.46
CA LEU A 213 -6.56 10.51 -7.62
C LEU A 213 -5.38 9.54 -7.74
N ARG A 214 -4.20 9.93 -7.25
CA ARG A 214 -3.03 9.04 -7.20
C ARG A 214 -3.11 8.02 -6.06
N ALA A 215 -3.52 8.44 -4.86
CA ALA A 215 -3.47 7.60 -3.66
C ALA A 215 -4.71 6.72 -3.45
N ALA A 216 -5.89 7.16 -3.90
CA ALA A 216 -7.13 6.45 -3.66
C ALA A 216 -7.22 5.07 -4.37
N PRO A 217 -6.87 4.93 -5.66
CA PRO A 217 -6.99 3.64 -6.35
C PRO A 217 -6.19 2.48 -5.71
N PRO A 218 -4.88 2.63 -5.38
CA PRO A 218 -4.14 1.54 -4.74
C PRO A 218 -4.69 1.21 -3.35
N LEU A 219 -5.20 2.21 -2.61
CA LEU A 219 -5.81 1.99 -1.30
C LEU A 219 -7.16 1.27 -1.41
N MET A 220 -8.02 1.67 -2.34
CA MET A 220 -9.33 1.04 -2.58
C MET A 220 -9.19 -0.41 -3.04
N ALA A 221 -8.25 -0.68 -3.94
CA ALA A 221 -7.95 -2.04 -4.36
C ALA A 221 -7.45 -2.90 -3.18
N PHE A 222 -6.69 -2.31 -2.26
CA PHE A 222 -6.14 -3.01 -1.10
C PHE A 222 -7.26 -3.35 -0.11
N ILE A 223 -8.13 -2.39 0.18
CA ILE A 223 -9.32 -2.60 0.99
C ILE A 223 -10.22 -3.67 0.36
N GLY A 224 -10.46 -3.59 -0.96
CA GLY A 224 -11.22 -4.61 -1.71
C GLY A 224 -10.63 -6.01 -1.57
N PHE A 225 -9.30 -6.14 -1.71
CA PHE A 225 -8.61 -7.41 -1.54
C PHE A 225 -8.81 -8.00 -0.15
N PHE A 226 -8.57 -7.21 0.90
CA PHE A 226 -8.72 -7.73 2.26
C PHE A 226 -10.17 -7.98 2.65
N THR A 227 -11.12 -7.12 2.27
CA THR A 227 -12.55 -7.36 2.57
C THR A 227 -13.10 -8.64 1.94
N VAL A 228 -12.61 -9.01 0.75
CA VAL A 228 -13.03 -10.23 0.05
C VAL A 228 -12.24 -11.45 0.52
N TYR A 229 -10.91 -11.37 0.56
CA TYR A 229 -10.04 -12.53 0.77
C TYR A 229 -9.71 -12.81 2.24
N SER A 230 -9.81 -11.84 3.16
CA SER A 230 -9.49 -12.07 4.59
C SER A 230 -10.30 -13.21 5.19
N LYS A 231 -11.56 -13.38 4.79
CA LYS A 231 -12.42 -14.47 5.27
C LYS A 231 -11.89 -15.85 4.92
N PHE A 232 -11.10 -15.96 3.84
CA PHE A 232 -10.52 -17.23 3.38
C PHE A 232 -9.14 -17.50 3.99
N ILE A 233 -8.52 -16.51 4.64
CA ILE A 233 -7.30 -16.72 5.41
C ILE A 233 -7.75 -17.42 6.70
N GLN A 234 -7.27 -18.65 6.90
CA GLN A 234 -7.62 -19.46 8.06
C GLN A 234 -6.38 -19.70 8.92
N GLY A 235 -6.55 -19.59 10.24
CA GLY A 235 -5.51 -19.94 11.18
C GLY A 235 -5.88 -19.62 12.63
N PRO A 236 -5.05 -20.06 13.59
CA PRO A 236 -5.34 -19.96 15.02
C PRO A 236 -5.57 -18.53 15.49
N PHE A 237 -4.80 -17.58 14.96
CA PHE A 237 -4.89 -16.16 15.30
C PHE A 237 -6.20 -15.53 14.78
N MET A 238 -6.65 -15.91 13.58
CA MET A 238 -7.90 -15.40 13.03
C MET A 238 -9.12 -15.92 13.79
N ALA A 239 -9.04 -17.13 14.36
CA ALA A 239 -10.08 -17.71 15.18
C ALA A 239 -10.18 -17.04 16.57
N SER A 240 -9.07 -16.59 17.16
CA SER A 240 -9.05 -15.98 18.50
C SER A 240 -9.51 -14.52 18.51
N GLU A 241 -9.00 -13.68 17.60
CA GLU A 241 -9.23 -12.22 17.65
C GLU A 241 -10.40 -11.76 16.76
N MET A 242 -10.51 -12.30 15.54
CA MET A 242 -11.36 -11.69 14.51
C MET A 242 -12.83 -12.16 14.54
N ARG A 243 -13.14 -13.33 15.11
CA ARG A 243 -14.54 -13.81 15.20
C ARG A 243 -15.38 -13.04 16.22
N PRO A 244 -14.93 -12.83 17.46
CA PRO A 244 -15.69 -12.03 18.43
C PRO A 244 -15.84 -10.58 17.96
N ILE A 245 -14.76 -10.00 17.44
CA ILE A 245 -14.74 -8.63 16.92
C ILE A 245 -15.56 -8.53 15.62
N GLY A 246 -15.58 -9.55 14.76
CA GLY A 246 -16.38 -9.60 13.55
C GLY A 246 -17.89 -9.57 13.81
N ASN A 247 -18.35 -10.28 14.83
CA ASN A 247 -19.75 -10.24 15.27
C ASN A 247 -20.13 -8.85 15.84
N PHE A 248 -19.20 -8.20 16.55
CA PHE A 248 -19.38 -6.83 17.06
C PHE A 248 -19.33 -5.76 15.96
N MET A 249 -18.38 -5.85 15.03
CA MET A 249 -18.17 -4.90 13.92
C MET A 249 -19.23 -5.02 12.81
N CYS A 250 -19.90 -6.17 12.69
CA CYS A 250 -21.02 -6.37 11.76
C CYS A 250 -22.37 -5.89 12.34
N HIS A 251 -22.39 -5.34 13.56
CA HIS A 251 -23.63 -4.88 14.19
C HIS A 251 -24.25 -3.71 13.37
N PRO A 252 -25.56 -3.75 13.03
CA PRO A 252 -26.21 -2.76 12.16
C PRO A 252 -26.07 -1.29 12.63
N CYS A 253 -25.75 -1.05 13.90
CA CYS A 253 -25.55 0.28 14.46
C CYS A 253 -24.29 1.01 13.94
N TRP A 254 -23.31 0.29 13.37
CA TRP A 254 -22.06 0.87 12.86
C TRP A 254 -22.13 1.35 11.40
N GLN A 255 -23.24 1.08 10.71
CA GLN A 255 -23.49 1.47 9.31
C GLN A 255 -23.27 2.97 9.00
N PRO A 256 -23.60 3.94 9.89
CA PRO A 256 -23.31 5.35 9.63
C PRO A 256 -21.86 5.77 9.99
N PHE A 257 -21.20 5.09 10.94
CA PHE A 257 -19.84 5.44 11.41
C PHE A 257 -18.71 4.79 10.61
N GLY A 258 -18.97 3.67 9.91
CA GLY A 258 -17.97 2.97 9.09
C GLY A 258 -17.52 3.72 7.82
N ARG A 259 -18.15 4.85 7.47
CA ARG A 259 -17.89 5.56 6.21
C ARG A 259 -16.75 6.59 6.25
N LEU A 260 -16.10 6.83 7.39
CA LEU A 260 -15.09 7.91 7.48
C LEU A 260 -13.77 7.61 8.24
N SER A 261 -13.63 6.55 9.02
CA SER A 261 -12.53 6.50 10.01
C SER A 261 -11.49 5.38 9.85
N TYR A 262 -11.65 4.47 8.89
CA TYR A 262 -10.95 3.16 8.90
C TYR A 262 -9.61 3.14 8.10
N CYS A 263 -9.37 4.12 7.24
CA CYS A 263 -8.35 4.00 6.20
C CYS A 263 -6.90 4.30 6.62
N ALA A 264 -6.67 4.87 7.81
CA ALA A 264 -5.33 5.28 8.23
C ALA A 264 -4.55 4.22 9.03
N TYR A 265 -5.21 3.19 9.58
CA TYR A 265 -4.62 2.33 10.62
C TYR A 265 -4.33 0.88 10.18
N ILE A 266 -4.80 0.44 9.00
CA ILE A 266 -5.08 -0.99 8.77
C ILE A 266 -4.15 -1.70 7.79
N VAL A 267 -3.46 -0.93 6.96
CA VAL A 267 -2.63 -1.49 5.88
C VAL A 267 -1.44 -2.27 6.42
N HIS A 268 -0.88 -1.84 7.56
CA HIS A 268 0.29 -2.47 8.11
C HIS A 268 -0.02 -3.77 8.87
N ARG A 269 -1.05 -3.74 9.73
CA ARG A 269 -1.42 -4.88 10.59
C ARG A 269 -1.70 -6.10 9.70
N MET A 270 -2.37 -5.91 8.56
CA MET A 270 -2.91 -6.95 7.67
C MET A 270 -1.89 -7.80 6.90
N THR A 271 -0.74 -7.26 6.47
CA THR A 271 0.31 -8.04 5.77
C THR A 271 0.99 -9.06 6.69
N MET A 272 1.15 -8.69 7.96
CA MET A 272 1.71 -9.56 8.99
C MET A 272 0.78 -10.76 9.30
N TYR A 273 -0.55 -10.61 9.20
CA TYR A 273 -1.50 -11.73 9.40
C TYR A 273 -1.26 -12.86 8.40
N TRP A 274 -1.02 -12.56 7.13
CA TRP A 274 -0.84 -13.62 6.12
C TRP A 274 0.41 -14.45 6.41
N PHE A 275 1.50 -13.78 6.81
CA PHE A 275 2.76 -14.43 7.14
C PHE A 275 2.67 -15.28 8.42
N PHE A 276 2.08 -14.75 9.50
CA PHE A 276 2.02 -15.47 10.79
C PHE A 276 1.00 -16.62 10.85
N ASN A 277 -0.02 -16.62 9.99
CA ASN A 277 -0.97 -17.74 9.94
C ASN A 277 -0.38 -19.01 9.26
N LEU A 278 0.72 -18.88 8.51
CA LEU A 278 1.40 -20.02 7.89
C LEU A 278 2.20 -20.87 8.91
N ASP A 279 2.68 -20.27 9.99
CA ASP A 279 3.60 -20.92 10.93
C ASP A 279 2.96 -21.98 11.84
N GLY A 280 1.63 -21.99 12.00
CA GLY A 280 0.90 -23.01 12.76
C GLY A 280 1.27 -23.19 14.25
N THR A 281 2.23 -22.43 14.78
CA THR A 281 2.82 -22.59 16.12
C THR A 281 2.33 -21.54 17.11
N SER A 282 2.10 -21.95 18.36
CA SER A 282 1.71 -21.08 19.46
C SER A 282 2.81 -20.06 19.81
N PRO A 283 2.49 -18.81 20.21
CA PRO A 283 3.47 -17.72 20.38
C PRO A 283 4.51 -17.86 21.52
N HIS A 284 4.54 -18.99 22.24
CA HIS A 284 5.24 -19.07 23.50
C HIS A 284 6.77 -19.00 23.34
N SER A 285 7.36 -17.94 23.90
CA SER A 285 8.76 -17.83 24.35
C SER A 285 9.84 -17.49 23.32
N TYR A 286 9.69 -16.42 22.53
CA TYR A 286 10.76 -15.90 21.66
C TYR A 286 11.46 -14.68 22.28
N SER A 287 12.80 -14.65 22.23
CA SER A 287 13.57 -13.44 22.60
C SER A 287 13.36 -12.33 21.56
N ALA A 288 13.44 -11.05 21.97
CA ALA A 288 13.24 -9.91 21.06
C ALA A 288 14.19 -9.93 19.84
N VAL A 289 15.42 -10.42 20.03
CA VAL A 289 16.43 -10.56 18.96
C VAL A 289 16.04 -11.67 17.97
N GLN A 290 15.58 -12.82 18.48
CA GLN A 290 15.09 -13.90 17.62
C GLN A 290 13.84 -13.47 16.86
N MET A 291 12.95 -12.72 17.51
CA MET A 291 11.76 -12.15 16.90
C MET A 291 12.13 -11.21 15.74
N PHE A 292 13.11 -10.34 15.95
CA PHE A 292 13.61 -9.43 14.93
C PHE A 292 14.27 -10.18 13.75
N LEU A 293 15.20 -11.08 14.02
CA LEU A 293 16.00 -11.71 12.97
C LEU A 293 15.20 -12.67 12.09
N PHE A 294 14.32 -13.49 12.68
CA PHE A 294 13.61 -14.52 11.92
C PHE A 294 12.28 -14.04 11.37
N TYR A 295 11.50 -13.28 12.15
CA TYR A 295 10.14 -12.91 11.77
C TYR A 295 10.06 -11.51 11.17
N THR A 296 10.69 -10.51 11.77
CA THR A 296 10.62 -9.13 11.27
C THR A 296 11.34 -8.98 9.93
N ILE A 297 12.57 -9.49 9.80
CA ILE A 297 13.33 -9.37 8.55
C ILE A 297 12.59 -10.11 7.42
N LEU A 298 12.18 -11.35 7.66
CA LEU A 298 11.45 -12.14 6.67
C LEU A 298 10.11 -11.49 6.30
N GLY A 299 9.36 -11.01 7.31
CA GLY A 299 8.12 -10.27 7.10
C GLY A 299 8.32 -8.97 6.33
N THR A 300 9.43 -8.25 6.56
CA THR A 300 9.78 -7.03 5.81
C THR A 300 10.12 -7.37 4.36
N LEU A 301 10.91 -8.41 4.11
CA LEU A 301 11.25 -8.84 2.76
C LEU A 301 9.99 -9.26 1.96
N LEU A 302 9.11 -10.04 2.57
CA LEU A 302 7.84 -10.43 1.94
C LEU A 302 6.93 -9.23 1.70
N SER A 303 6.88 -8.28 2.64
CA SER A 303 6.14 -7.03 2.48
C SER A 303 6.69 -6.19 1.33
N CYS A 304 8.01 -6.15 1.15
CA CYS A 304 8.66 -5.47 0.02
C CYS A 304 8.31 -6.13 -1.32
N VAL A 305 8.32 -7.46 -1.40
CA VAL A 305 7.92 -8.20 -2.60
C VAL A 305 6.45 -7.90 -2.95
N PHE A 306 5.55 -7.98 -1.96
CA PHE A 306 4.14 -7.65 -2.18
C PHE A 306 3.96 -6.19 -2.60
N ALA A 307 4.63 -5.25 -1.94
CA ALA A 307 4.58 -3.82 -2.26
C ALA A 307 5.08 -3.52 -3.67
N PHE A 308 6.11 -4.23 -4.15
CA PHE A 308 6.63 -4.11 -5.51
C PHE A 308 5.55 -4.44 -6.55
N PHE A 309 4.90 -5.60 -6.43
CA PHE A 309 3.83 -5.99 -7.35
C PHE A 309 2.62 -5.05 -7.21
N TRP A 310 2.25 -4.69 -5.98
CA TRP A 310 1.13 -3.80 -5.71
C TRP A 310 1.32 -2.41 -6.34
N SER A 311 2.51 -1.81 -6.16
CA SER A 311 2.85 -0.51 -6.75
C SER A 311 2.89 -0.59 -8.28
N SER A 312 3.41 -1.68 -8.85
CA SER A 312 3.50 -1.87 -10.30
C SER A 312 2.13 -2.07 -10.97
N ILE A 313 1.15 -2.66 -10.27
CA ILE A 313 -0.20 -2.91 -10.79
C ILE A 313 -1.11 -1.69 -10.65
N PHE A 314 -1.04 -0.98 -9.51
CA PHE A 314 -1.98 0.09 -9.20
C PHE A 314 -1.35 1.48 -9.15
N GLU A 315 -0.25 1.69 -8.42
CA GLU A 315 0.28 3.02 -8.17
C GLU A 315 0.93 3.65 -9.41
N ILE A 316 1.88 2.94 -10.02
CA ILE A 316 2.67 3.47 -11.16
C ILE A 316 1.80 3.67 -12.40
N PRO A 317 0.91 2.72 -12.79
CA PRO A 317 0.05 2.92 -13.95
C PRO A 317 -0.88 4.12 -13.76
N VAL A 318 -1.49 4.29 -12.58
CA VAL A 318 -2.32 5.45 -12.26
C VAL A 318 -1.51 6.75 -12.36
N ALA A 319 -0.29 6.79 -11.82
CA ALA A 319 0.58 7.95 -11.92
C ALA A 319 1.02 8.29 -13.36
N LYS A 320 1.22 7.27 -14.21
CA LYS A 320 1.51 7.45 -15.64
C LYS A 320 0.29 7.97 -16.40
N ILE A 321 -0.88 7.37 -16.16
CA ILE A 321 -2.18 7.74 -16.73
C ILE A 321 -2.51 9.19 -16.37
N GLU A 322 -2.39 9.56 -15.10
CA GLU A 322 -2.57 10.94 -14.62
C GLU A 322 -1.72 11.92 -15.43
N LYS A 323 -0.43 11.62 -15.63
CA LYS A 323 0.47 12.46 -16.43
C LYS A 323 0.04 12.54 -17.90
N ILE A 324 -0.50 11.48 -18.47
CA ILE A 324 -0.99 11.48 -19.86
C ILE A 324 -2.21 12.40 -20.00
N PHE A 325 -3.17 12.31 -19.10
CA PHE A 325 -4.43 13.07 -19.17
C PHE A 325 -4.31 14.52 -18.67
N LEU A 326 -3.46 14.81 -17.67
CA LEU A 326 -3.36 16.15 -17.07
C LEU A 326 -2.30 17.05 -17.73
N LYS A 327 -1.32 16.51 -18.46
CA LYS A 327 -0.34 17.32 -19.21
C LYS A 327 -0.99 18.27 -20.23
N PRO A 328 -1.95 17.86 -21.07
CA PRO A 328 -2.64 18.74 -22.02
C PRO A 328 -3.40 19.87 -21.32
N ILE A 329 -4.12 19.54 -20.23
CA ILE A 329 -4.95 20.49 -19.47
C ILE A 329 -4.08 21.54 -18.78
N SER A 330 -2.98 21.11 -18.14
CA SER A 330 -2.04 22.04 -17.49
C SER A 330 -1.28 22.92 -18.50
N ALA A 331 -1.02 22.43 -19.71
CA ALA A 331 -0.46 23.22 -20.80
C ALA A 331 -1.46 24.26 -21.34
N ALA A 332 -2.73 23.89 -21.52
CA ALA A 332 -3.80 24.79 -21.92
C ALA A 332 -4.02 25.91 -20.89
N TYR A 333 -4.12 25.56 -19.60
CA TYR A 333 -4.23 26.53 -18.52
C TYR A 333 -3.01 27.47 -18.45
N ARG A 334 -1.80 26.94 -18.69
CA ARG A 334 -0.58 27.77 -18.73
C ARG A 334 -0.61 28.78 -19.89
N ARG A 335 -1.11 28.40 -21.07
CA ARG A 335 -1.29 29.33 -22.21
C ARG A 335 -2.30 30.42 -21.89
N GLU A 336 -3.46 30.02 -21.37
CA GLU A 336 -4.55 30.95 -21.02
C GLU A 336 -4.16 31.94 -19.92
N SER A 337 -3.36 31.49 -18.94
CA SER A 337 -2.87 32.34 -17.85
C SER A 337 -1.72 33.30 -18.24
N ASN A 338 -1.14 33.16 -19.44
CA ASN A 338 0.03 33.96 -19.84
C ASN A 338 0.09 34.26 -21.36
N PRO A 339 -0.93 34.94 -21.92
CA PRO A 339 -1.05 35.19 -23.35
C PRO A 339 0.09 36.07 -23.94
N ALA A 340 0.74 36.88 -23.10
CA ALA A 340 1.82 37.79 -23.51
C ALA A 340 3.16 37.11 -23.85
N VAL A 341 3.41 35.89 -23.37
CA VAL A 341 4.66 35.16 -23.65
C VAL A 341 4.58 34.37 -24.96
N GLU A 342 3.38 33.95 -25.35
CA GLU A 342 3.18 33.19 -26.60
C GLU A 342 3.20 34.12 -27.81
N THR A 343 2.66 35.34 -27.71
CA THR A 343 2.76 36.37 -28.77
C THR A 343 4.20 36.79 -29.08
N VAL A 344 5.09 36.84 -28.07
CA VAL A 344 6.53 37.10 -28.27
C VAL A 344 7.24 35.90 -28.93
N ARG A 345 6.82 34.67 -28.62
CA ARG A 345 7.39 33.45 -29.21
C ARG A 345 6.98 33.27 -30.67
N VAL A 346 5.73 33.57 -31.01
CA VAL A 346 5.23 33.58 -32.40
C VAL A 346 5.89 34.70 -33.21
N ARG A 347 6.08 35.90 -32.64
CA ARG A 347 6.81 36.99 -33.33
C ARG A 347 8.29 36.66 -33.58
N ARG A 348 8.97 35.96 -32.66
CA ARG A 348 10.38 35.53 -32.87
C ARG A 348 10.52 34.37 -33.85
N GLY A 349 9.56 33.46 -33.93
CA GLY A 349 9.56 32.37 -34.92
C GLY A 349 9.13 32.78 -36.33
N ALA A 350 8.46 33.94 -36.47
CA ALA A 350 8.11 34.52 -37.76
C ALA A 350 9.18 35.48 -38.33
N MET A 351 10.24 35.76 -37.55
CA MET A 351 11.38 36.60 -37.95
C MET A 351 12.67 35.79 -38.20
N SER A 352 12.59 34.46 -38.19
CA SER A 352 13.72 33.56 -38.49
C SER A 352 13.56 32.88 -39.84
#